data_AF-A0A1J3HFB3-F1
#
_entry.id   AF-A0A1J3HFB3-F1
#
_cell.length_a   1.000
_cell.length_b   1.000
_cell.length_c   1.000
_cell.angle_alpha   90.00
_cell.angle_beta   90.00
_cell.angle_gamma   90.00
#
_symmetry.space_group_name_H-M   'P 1'
#
loop_
_entity.id
_entity.type
_entity.pdbx_description
1 polymer ?
#
loop_
_entity_poly.entity_id
_entity_poly.type
_entity_poly.pdbx_seq_one_letter_code
_entity_poly.pdbx_strand_id
1 'polypeptide(L)'
;EKIEFEDGFGTGPLSLEPHNIASVVPERILVVKFLPCEDVKIVAAGDKLGNVGFWNLDCKDEDRIHLFQPHTAPVTSLVFQQ
;
A
#
# COMPACT_ATOMS: atom_id res chain seq x y z
N GLU A 1 6.57 22.63 -33.85
CA GLU A 1 6.61 21.40 -33.04
C GLU A 1 5.36 21.41 -32.17
N LYS A 2 4.43 20.51 -32.44
CA LYS A 2 3.12 20.47 -31.78
C LYS A 2 3.28 19.53 -30.60
N ILE A 3 3.26 20.07 -29.38
CA ILE A 3 3.25 19.25 -28.17
C ILE A 3 1.86 18.65 -28.10
N GLU A 4 1.76 17.35 -28.35
CA GLU A 4 0.55 16.58 -28.10
C GLU A 4 0.47 16.35 -26.58
N PHE A 5 -0.44 17.06 -25.93
CA PHE A 5 -0.86 16.72 -24.59
C PHE A 5 -1.74 15.49 -24.71
N GLU A 6 -1.25 14.33 -24.28
CA GLU A 6 -2.11 13.17 -24.05
C GLU A 6 -3.26 13.60 -23.14
N ASP A 7 -4.47 13.18 -23.53
CA ASP A 7 -5.74 13.58 -22.94
C ASP A 7 -5.68 13.38 -21.42
N GLY A 8 -5.51 14.50 -20.72
CA GLY A 8 -5.27 14.53 -19.28
C GLY A 8 -6.44 13.89 -18.54
N PHE A 9 -6.11 13.03 -17.57
CA PHE A 9 -7.00 12.39 -16.59
C PHE A 9 -8.49 12.60 -16.89
N GLY A 10 -9.10 11.59 -17.54
CA GLY A 10 -10.48 11.67 -18.00
C GLY A 10 -11.38 12.35 -16.98
N THR A 11 -12.16 13.33 -17.43
CA THR A 11 -13.05 14.19 -16.61
C THR A 11 -14.22 13.44 -15.96
N GLY A 12 -14.14 12.11 -15.92
CA GLY A 12 -15.10 11.24 -15.26
C GLY A 12 -14.91 11.23 -13.75
N PRO A 13 -15.90 10.71 -13.01
CA PRO A 13 -15.80 10.56 -11.56
C PRO A 13 -14.65 9.61 -11.21
N LEU A 14 -13.85 9.97 -10.22
CA LEU A 14 -12.83 9.09 -9.66
C LEU A 14 -13.52 7.95 -8.89
N SER A 15 -13.23 6.71 -9.29
CA SER A 15 -13.75 5.49 -8.67
C SER A 15 -12.61 4.67 -8.07
N LEU A 16 -12.86 4.03 -6.93
CA LEU A 16 -11.96 3.02 -6.36
C LEU A 16 -12.41 1.65 -6.83
N GLU A 17 -11.57 1.01 -7.63
CA GLU A 17 -11.82 -0.36 -8.04
C GLU A 17 -11.71 -1.31 -6.83
N PRO A 18 -12.58 -2.33 -6.71
CA PRO A 18 -12.59 -3.24 -5.56
C PRO A 18 -11.24 -3.92 -5.29
N HIS A 19 -10.46 -4.20 -6.35
CA HIS A 19 -9.12 -4.80 -6.24
C HIS A 19 -8.05 -3.84 -5.70
N ASN A 20 -8.36 -2.55 -5.53
CA ASN A 20 -7.49 -1.54 -4.92
C ASN A 20 -7.84 -1.30 -3.44
N ILE A 21 -8.67 -2.15 -2.83
CA ILE A 21 -9.11 -2.04 -1.43
C ILE A 21 -8.64 -3.30 -0.68
N ALA A 22 -7.92 -3.11 0.42
CA ALA A 22 -7.41 -4.20 1.25
C ALA A 22 -7.27 -3.78 2.73
N SER A 23 -7.54 -4.72 3.65
CA SER A 23 -7.16 -4.60 5.05
C SER A 23 -5.80 -5.26 5.25
N VAL A 24 -4.73 -4.46 5.28
CA VAL A 24 -3.35 -4.97 5.32
C VAL A 24 -2.97 -5.55 6.69
N VAL A 25 -3.63 -5.10 7.75
CA VAL A 25 -3.43 -5.53 9.14
C VAL A 25 -4.80 -5.74 9.79
N PRO A 26 -4.91 -6.63 10.81
CA PRO A 26 -6.20 -6.98 11.40
C PRO A 26 -6.75 -5.89 12.34
N GLU A 27 -5.87 -5.11 12.97
CA GLU A 27 -6.27 -4.09 13.94
C GLU A 27 -6.22 -2.68 13.34
N ARG A 28 -6.56 -1.68 14.17
CA ARG A 28 -6.53 -0.27 13.76
C ARG A 28 -5.15 0.11 13.20
N ILE A 29 -5.12 0.41 11.91
CA ILE A 29 -3.96 0.96 11.20
C ILE A 29 -3.56 2.28 11.88
N LEU A 30 -2.29 2.39 12.26
CA LEU A 30 -1.70 3.59 12.84
C LEU A 30 -0.67 4.24 11.91
N VAL A 31 -0.07 3.46 11.01
CA VAL A 31 0.92 3.94 10.05
C VAL A 31 0.81 3.18 8.73
N VAL A 32 1.02 3.90 7.62
CA VAL A 32 1.12 3.35 6.27
C VAL A 32 2.34 3.95 5.57
N LYS A 33 3.09 3.15 4.81
CA LYS A 33 4.22 3.59 4.00
C LYS A 33 4.21 2.90 2.64
N PHE A 34 4.57 3.65 1.60
CA PHE A 34 4.77 3.15 0.26
C PHE A 34 6.26 2.89 0.05
N LEU A 35 6.61 1.74 -0.52
CA LEU A 35 7.98 1.44 -0.91
C LEU A 35 8.39 2.41 -2.04
N PRO A 36 9.46 3.21 -1.87
CA PRO A 36 9.95 4.08 -2.94
C PRO A 36 10.78 3.25 -3.95
N CYS A 37 10.09 2.48 -4.78
CA CYS A 37 10.67 1.64 -5.84
C CYS A 37 9.82 1.77 -7.12
N GLU A 38 10.47 1.93 -8.28
CA GLU A 38 9.77 2.02 -9.57
C GLU A 38 9.30 0.65 -10.07
N ASP A 39 10.10 -0.39 -9.81
CA ASP A 39 9.86 -1.74 -10.33
C ASP A 39 8.80 -2.51 -9.54
N VAL A 40 8.52 -2.10 -8.29
CA VAL A 40 7.64 -2.85 -7.38
C VAL A 40 6.78 -1.91 -6.54
N LYS A 41 5.47 -2.18 -6.51
CA LYS A 41 4.48 -1.45 -5.72
C LYS A 41 4.11 -2.22 -4.47
N ILE A 42 4.77 -1.86 -3.37
CA ILE A 42 4.48 -2.42 -2.04
C ILE A 42 3.99 -1.33 -1.10
N VAL A 43 2.97 -1.66 -0.33
CA VAL A 43 2.47 -0.87 0.80
C VAL A 43 2.74 -1.63 2.09
N ALA A 44 3.38 -0.98 3.06
CA ALA A 44 3.50 -1.50 4.41
C ALA A 44 2.52 -0.77 5.34
N ALA A 45 1.89 -1.50 6.26
CA ALA A 45 1.02 -0.96 7.28
C ALA A 45 1.37 -1.53 8.66
N GLY A 46 1.21 -0.71 9.70
CA GLY A 46 1.40 -1.11 11.09
C GLY A 46 0.15 -0.79 11.93
N ASP A 47 -0.12 -1.62 12.92
CA ASP A 47 -1.30 -1.47 13.77
C ASP A 47 -1.01 -1.33 15.28
N LYS A 48 -2.07 -1.20 16.07
CA LYS A 48 -2.02 -1.00 17.52
C LYS A 48 -1.48 -2.21 18.31
N LEU A 49 -1.57 -3.43 17.80
CA LEU A 49 -1.14 -4.64 18.52
C LEU A 49 0.26 -5.12 18.10
N GLY A 50 0.93 -4.34 17.26
CA GLY A 50 2.30 -4.62 16.85
C GLY A 50 2.40 -5.44 15.57
N ASN A 51 1.31 -5.60 14.83
CA ASN A 51 1.35 -6.25 13.53
C ASN A 51 1.94 -5.29 12.49
N VAL A 52 2.67 -5.87 11.54
CA VAL A 52 3.21 -5.22 10.35
C VAL A 52 2.79 -6.07 9.15
N GLY A 53 1.99 -5.50 8.27
CA GLY A 53 1.56 -6.14 7.03
C GLY A 53 2.22 -5.50 5.81
N PHE A 54 2.55 -6.32 4.81
CA PHE A 54 3.04 -5.88 3.51
C PHE A 54 2.05 -6.31 2.44
N TRP A 55 1.61 -5.37 1.61
CA TRP A 55 0.73 -5.62 0.48
C TRP A 55 1.48 -5.37 -0.82
N ASN A 56 1.66 -6.42 -1.62
CA ASN A 56 2.23 -6.36 -2.95
C ASN A 56 1.11 -6.17 -3.98
N LEU A 57 1.04 -5.00 -4.60
CA LEU A 57 0.03 -4.63 -5.58
C LEU A 57 0.25 -5.30 -6.95
N ASP A 58 1.49 -5.70 -7.24
CA ASP A 58 1.84 -6.35 -8.51
C ASP A 58 1.63 -7.87 -8.47
N CYS A 59 1.43 -8.44 -7.27
CA CYS A 59 1.09 -9.85 -7.10
C CYS A 59 -0.33 -10.13 -7.62
N LYS A 60 -0.47 -11.12 -8.51
CA LYS A 60 -1.78 -11.51 -9.06
C LYS A 60 -2.47 -12.60 -8.25
N ASP A 61 -1.73 -13.32 -7.41
CA ASP A 61 -2.24 -14.42 -6.60
C ASP A 61 -3.17 -13.91 -5.48
N GLU A 62 -3.84 -14.82 -4.78
CA GLU A 62 -4.71 -14.48 -3.64
C GLU A 62 -3.90 -13.99 -2.43
N ASP A 63 -2.68 -14.51 -2.24
CA ASP A 63 -1.78 -14.18 -1.12
C ASP A 63 -0.94 -12.92 -1.40
N ARG A 64 -1.60 -11.77 -1.57
CA ARG A 64 -0.94 -10.47 -1.82
C ARG A 64 -0.46 -9.78 -0.54
N ILE A 65 -0.95 -10.23 0.61
CA ILE A 65 -0.72 -9.61 1.92
C ILE A 65 0.09 -10.57 2.78
N HIS A 66 1.24 -10.11 3.24
CA HIS A 66 2.10 -10.85 4.17
C HIS A 66 2.06 -10.17 5.54
N LEU A 67 1.53 -10.88 6.54
CA LEU A 67 1.35 -10.37 7.89
C LEU A 67 2.44 -10.90 8.84
N PHE A 68 3.03 -10.01 9.62
CA PHE A 68 4.01 -10.32 10.66
C PHE A 68 3.60 -9.63 11.96
N GLN A 69 4.05 -10.15 13.10
CA GLN A 69 3.88 -9.51 14.41
C GLN A 69 5.23 -9.37 15.13
N PRO A 70 6.14 -8.51 14.63
CA PRO A 70 7.46 -8.33 15.23
C PRO A 70 7.42 -7.50 16.52
N HIS A 71 6.35 -6.74 16.77
CA HIS A 71 6.22 -5.89 17.95
C HIS A 71 5.12 -6.40 18.88
N THR A 72 5.27 -6.13 20.18
CA THR A 72 4.26 -6.38 21.22
C THR A 72 3.50 -5.11 21.62
N ALA A 73 3.77 -4.01 20.93
CA ALA A 73 3.27 -2.67 21.22
C ALA A 73 2.90 -1.97 19.90
N PRO A 74 2.13 -0.86 19.93
CA PRO A 74 1.68 -0.17 18.73
C PRO A 74 2.81 0.21 17.77
N VAL A 75 2.65 -0.08 16.48
CA VAL A 75 3.56 0.36 15.43
C VAL A 75 3.18 1.78 15.01
N THR A 76 3.94 2.78 15.43
CA THR A 76 3.64 4.20 15.18
C THR A 76 4.42 4.79 14.00
N SER A 77 5.50 4.13 13.57
CA SER A 77 6.34 4.58 12.47
C SER A 77 6.91 3.38 11.72
N LEU A 78 7.08 3.54 10.41
CA LEU A 78 7.75 2.60 9.52
C LEU A 78 8.66 3.40 8.60
N VAL A 79 9.81 2.83 8.24
CA VAL A 79 10.74 3.42 7.28
C VAL A 79 11.26 2.32 6.37
N PHE A 80 11.20 2.57 5.06
CA PHE A 80 11.98 1.81 4.10
C PHE A 80 13.37 2.45 4.04
N GLN A 81 14.41 1.67 4.33
CA GLN A 81 15.79 2.12 4.20
C GLN A 81 16.29 1.72 2.81
N GLN A 82 16.87 2.68 2.08
CA GLN A 82 17.52 2.48 0.79
C GLN A 82 19.04 2.45 0.96
#